data_AF-A0A1V6I4S8-F1
#
_entry.id   AF-A0A1V6I4S8-F1
#
_cell.length_a   1.000
_cell.length_b   1.000
_cell.length_c   1.000
_cell.angle_alpha   90.00
_cell.angle_beta   90.00
_cell.angle_gamma   90.00
#
_symmetry.space_group_name_H-M   'P 1'
#
loop_
_entity.id
_entity.type
_entity.pdbx_description
1 polymer ?
#
loop_
_entity_poly.entity_id
_entity_poly.type
_entity_poly.pdbx_seq_one_letter_code
_entity_poly.pdbx_strand_id
1 'polypeptide(L)'
;MDEIVFNKIIKAFENVGLSVECEDISFLIENDINLQDYISDSLTFISVIISLEEEFEIEFPDGISYYEYMNSLKSLIKLIKEIISNSNQD
;
A
#
# COMPACT_ATOMS: atom_id res chain seq x y z
N MET A 1 11.47 -10.70 0.30
CA MET A 1 10.25 -10.57 1.14
C MET A 1 9.52 -9.28 0.84
N ASP A 2 10.24 -8.14 0.74
CA ASP A 2 9.64 -6.86 0.35
C ASP A 2 9.08 -6.83 -1.08
N GLU A 3 9.75 -7.50 -2.01
CA GLU A 3 9.31 -7.55 -3.42
C GLU A 3 7.93 -8.20 -3.62
N ILE A 4 7.59 -9.25 -2.85
CA ILE A 4 6.26 -9.89 -2.94
C ILE A 4 5.17 -8.94 -2.41
N VAL A 5 5.43 -8.28 -1.28
CA VAL A 5 4.50 -7.29 -0.71
C VAL A 5 4.35 -6.12 -1.66
N PHE A 6 5.45 -5.62 -2.22
CA PHE A 6 5.44 -4.56 -3.20
C PHE A 6 4.59 -4.92 -4.42
N ASN A 7 4.80 -6.10 -5.02
CA ASN A 7 4.02 -6.53 -6.19
C ASN A 7 2.52 -6.58 -5.91
N LYS A 8 2.12 -7.02 -4.71
CA LYS A 8 0.71 -7.00 -4.29
C LYS A 8 0.18 -5.58 -4.09
N ILE A 9 0.98 -4.65 -3.55
CA ILE A 9 0.60 -3.23 -3.45
C ILE A 9 0.38 -2.64 -4.83
N ILE A 10 1.29 -2.88 -5.77
CA ILE A 10 1.15 -2.40 -7.15
C ILE A 10 -0.10 -2.98 -7.80
N LYS A 11 -0.36 -4.28 -7.62
CA LYS A 11 -1.58 -4.90 -8.14
C LYS A 11 -2.85 -4.26 -7.54
N ALA A 12 -2.86 -3.96 -6.24
CA ALA A 12 -3.96 -3.25 -5.62
C ALA A 12 -4.16 -1.83 -6.19
N PHE A 13 -3.07 -1.15 -6.52
CA PHE A 13 -3.12 0.16 -7.20
C PHE A 13 -3.68 0.04 -8.62
N GLU A 14 -3.23 -0.96 -9.39
CA GLU A 14 -3.71 -1.22 -10.75
C GLU A 14 -5.21 -1.55 -10.77
N ASN A 15 -5.71 -2.31 -9.79
CA ASN A 15 -7.14 -2.64 -9.65
C ASN A 15 -8.04 -1.40 -9.54
N VAL A 16 -7.50 -0.30 -9.01
CA VAL A 16 -8.22 0.98 -8.86
C VAL A 16 -7.83 2.01 -9.92
N GLY A 17 -7.08 1.60 -10.94
CA GLY A 17 -6.69 2.44 -12.07
C GLY A 17 -5.46 3.31 -11.84
N LEU A 18 -4.66 3.03 -10.81
CA LEU A 18 -3.39 3.70 -10.55
C LEU A 18 -2.23 2.91 -11.16
N SER A 19 -1.31 3.62 -11.80
CA SER A 19 -0.09 3.03 -12.37
C SER A 19 1.15 3.66 -11.74
N VAL A 20 2.06 2.82 -11.25
CA VAL A 20 3.39 3.26 -10.80
C VAL A 20 4.37 2.96 -11.92
N GLU A 21 4.74 3.99 -12.69
CA GLU A 21 5.73 3.84 -13.75
C GLU A 21 7.12 3.67 -13.15
N CYS A 22 7.65 2.44 -13.17
CA CYS A 22 9.06 2.21 -12.84
C CYS A 22 9.60 0.94 -13.49
N GLU A 23 10.82 1.05 -14.02
CA GLU A 23 11.56 -0.06 -14.61
C GLU A 23 12.31 -0.90 -13.56
N ASP A 24 12.58 -0.35 -12.36
CA ASP A 24 13.31 -1.01 -11.28
C ASP A 24 12.59 -0.88 -9.92
N ILE A 25 11.92 -1.96 -9.53
CA ILE A 25 11.23 -2.09 -8.25
C ILE A 25 12.19 -1.91 -7.06
N SER A 26 13.45 -2.35 -7.18
CA SER A 26 14.42 -2.23 -6.09
C SER A 26 14.75 -0.76 -5.83
N PHE A 27 14.86 0.04 -6.88
CA PHE A 27 15.07 1.48 -6.77
C PHE A 27 13.91 2.16 -6.04
N LEU A 28 12.67 1.78 -6.35
CA LEU A 28 11.48 2.32 -5.68
C LEU A 28 11.45 2.00 -4.18
N ILE A 29 11.73 0.73 -3.85
CA ILE A 29 11.77 0.28 -2.46
C ILE A 29 12.89 1.00 -1.70
N GLU A 30 14.04 1.25 -2.31
CA GLU A 30 15.15 1.96 -1.66
C GLU A 30 14.87 3.46 -1.46
N ASN A 31 14.25 4.13 -2.44
CA ASN A 31 14.08 5.58 -2.43
C ASN A 31 12.87 6.10 -1.66
N ASP A 32 11.99 5.21 -1.17
CA ASP A 32 10.79 5.55 -0.38
C ASP A 32 9.90 6.60 -1.06
N ILE A 33 9.00 6.11 -1.91
CA ILE A 33 8.12 6.96 -2.69
C ILE A 33 7.05 7.61 -1.80
N ASN A 34 6.77 8.88 -2.05
CA ASN A 34 5.57 9.55 -1.54
C ASN A 34 4.35 9.12 -2.36
N LEU A 35 3.42 8.39 -1.74
CA LEU A 35 2.21 7.90 -2.41
C LEU A 35 1.22 9.01 -2.74
N GLN A 36 1.32 10.18 -2.10
CA GLN A 36 0.51 11.36 -2.43
C GLN A 36 0.78 11.90 -3.84
N ASP A 37 1.90 11.52 -4.47
CA ASP A 37 2.18 11.87 -5.86
C ASP A 37 1.34 11.04 -6.85
N TYR A 38 0.78 9.91 -6.39
CA TYR A 38 0.00 8.97 -7.19
C TYR A 38 -1.47 8.99 -6.81
N ILE A 39 -1.76 9.07 -5.52
CA ILE A 39 -3.11 9.15 -4.96
C ILE A 39 -3.31 10.61 -4.61
N SER A 40 -4.31 11.26 -5.21
CA SER A 40 -4.50 12.72 -5.07
C SER A 40 -5.77 13.10 -4.30
N ASP A 41 -6.69 12.15 -4.11
CA ASP A 41 -7.98 12.37 -3.46
C ASP A 41 -8.36 11.25 -2.49
N SER A 42 -9.27 11.59 -1.57
CA SER A 42 -9.69 10.69 -0.49
C SER A 42 -10.55 9.52 -0.97
N LEU A 43 -11.24 9.62 -2.11
CA LEU A 43 -12.04 8.50 -2.64
C LEU A 43 -11.12 7.44 -3.23
N THR A 44 -10.16 7.86 -4.05
CA THR A 44 -9.12 6.97 -4.59
C THR A 44 -8.34 6.32 -3.45
N PHE A 45 -8.03 7.06 -2.39
CA PHE A 45 -7.42 6.49 -1.19
C PHE A 45 -8.25 5.35 -0.58
N ILE A 46 -9.56 5.58 -0.35
CA ILE A 46 -10.43 4.56 0.21
C ILE A 46 -10.49 3.33 -0.70
N SER A 47 -10.57 3.53 -2.02
CA SER A 47 -10.52 2.43 -2.99
C SER A 47 -9.22 1.64 -2.92
N VAL A 48 -8.08 2.31 -2.77
CA VAL A 48 -6.77 1.67 -2.55
C VAL A 48 -6.78 0.83 -1.29
N ILE A 49 -7.27 1.36 -0.16
CA ILE A 49 -7.35 0.62 1.10
C ILE A 49 -8.18 -0.66 0.92
N ILE A 50 -9.39 -0.55 0.35
CA ILE A 50 -10.25 -1.72 0.10
C ILE A 50 -9.54 -2.74 -0.80
N SER A 51 -8.89 -2.28 -1.88
CA SER A 51 -8.17 -3.22 -2.76
C SER A 51 -6.95 -3.87 -2.08
N LEU A 52 -6.32 -3.20 -1.12
CA LEU A 52 -5.24 -3.78 -0.32
C LEU A 52 -5.79 -4.83 0.66
N GLU A 53 -6.93 -4.57 1.30
CA GLU A 53 -7.62 -5.56 2.14
C GLU A 53 -7.93 -6.85 1.37
N GLU A 54 -8.47 -6.72 0.15
CA GLU A 54 -8.77 -7.85 -0.72
C GLU A 54 -7.51 -8.62 -1.17
N GLU A 55 -6.44 -7.92 -1.58
CA GLU A 55 -5.23 -8.57 -2.11
C GLU A 55 -4.38 -9.24 -1.01
N PHE A 56 -4.44 -8.72 0.22
CA PHE A 56 -3.69 -9.24 1.35
C PHE A 56 -4.52 -10.10 2.31
N GLU A 57 -5.84 -10.15 2.13
CA GLU A 57 -6.79 -10.81 3.04
C GLU A 57 -6.65 -10.27 4.49
N ILE A 58 -6.57 -8.93 4.61
CA ILE A 58 -6.43 -8.22 5.90
C ILE A 58 -7.56 -7.22 6.09
N GLU A 59 -7.70 -6.71 7.31
CA GLU A 59 -8.58 -5.59 7.64
C GLU A 59 -7.74 -4.45 8.21
N PHE A 60 -7.86 -3.26 7.62
CA PHE A 60 -7.21 -2.08 8.14
C PHE A 60 -7.98 -1.51 9.33
N PRO A 61 -7.30 -0.94 10.35
CA PRO A 61 -7.99 -0.31 11.46
C PRO A 61 -8.89 0.86 11.00
N ASP A 62 -10.01 1.05 11.69
CA ASP A 62 -10.88 2.20 11.47
C ASP A 62 -10.13 3.52 11.72
N GLY A 63 -10.45 4.54 10.92
CA GLY A 63 -9.98 5.92 11.14
C GLY A 63 -8.55 6.20 10.63
N ILE A 64 -8.01 5.38 9.73
CA ILE A 64 -6.72 5.63 9.07
C ILE A 64 -6.70 7.02 8.40
N SER A 65 -5.67 7.79 8.74
CA SER A 65 -5.44 9.13 8.19
C SER A 65 -4.73 9.06 6.84
N TYR A 66 -5.42 9.46 5.76
CA TYR A 66 -4.86 9.57 4.42
C TYR A 66 -3.44 10.16 4.38
N TYR A 67 -3.24 11.30 5.01
CA TYR A 67 -1.97 12.05 4.95
C TYR A 67 -0.80 11.34 5.67
N GLU A 68 -1.10 10.54 6.69
CA GLU A 68 -0.07 9.87 7.49
C GLU A 68 0.47 8.62 6.80
N TYR A 69 -0.40 7.87 6.12
CA TYR A 69 -0.03 6.58 5.53
C TYR A 69 0.37 6.69 4.05
N MET A 70 -0.05 7.76 3.37
CA MET A 70 0.29 7.99 1.97
C MET A 70 1.58 8.81 1.77
N ASN A 71 2.26 9.21 2.85
CA ASN A 71 3.52 9.96 2.73
C ASN A 71 4.73 9.09 2.34
N SER A 72 4.64 7.76 2.47
CA SER A 72 5.77 6.84 2.34
C SER A 72 5.29 5.42 2.04
N LEU A 73 5.75 4.88 0.91
CA LEU A 73 5.54 3.49 0.56
C LEU A 73 6.14 2.54 1.60
N LYS A 74 7.30 2.87 2.19
CA LYS A 74 7.91 2.04 3.24
C LYS A 74 7.01 1.95 4.47
N SER A 75 6.40 3.08 4.84
CA SER A 75 5.47 3.13 5.98
C SER A 75 4.23 2.27 5.71
N LEU A 76 3.69 2.31 4.50
CA LEU A 76 2.58 1.43 4.09
C LEU A 76 2.98 -0.06 4.14
N ILE A 77 4.13 -0.43 3.56
CA ILE A 77 4.65 -1.81 3.59
C ILE A 77 4.80 -2.29 5.04
N LYS A 78 5.34 -1.44 5.91
CA LYS A 78 5.52 -1.76 7.33
C LYS A 78 4.18 -2.01 8.02
N LEU A 79 3.20 -1.14 7.82
CA LEU A 79 1.86 -1.29 8.38
C LEU A 79 1.20 -2.60 7.92
N ILE A 80 1.21 -2.88 6.61
CA ILE A 80 0.62 -4.11 6.05
C ILE A 80 1.25 -5.35 6.71
N LYS A 81 2.58 -5.36 6.88
CA LYS A 81 3.26 -6.47 7.56
C LYS A 81 2.89 -6.60 9.03
N GLU A 82 2.74 -5.48 9.75
CA GLU A 82 2.28 -5.50 11.13
C GLU A 82 0.87 -6.08 11.24
N ILE A 83 -0.04 -5.69 10.36
CA ILE A 83 -1.39 -6.24 10.30
C ILE A 83 -1.34 -7.74 10.01
N ILE A 84 -0.67 -8.17 8.93
CA ILE A 84 -0.52 -9.60 8.58
C ILE A 84 0.07 -10.40 9.74
N SER A 85 1.07 -9.86 10.44
CA SER A 85 1.70 -10.54 11.57
C SER A 85 0.72 -10.72 12.74
N ASN A 86 -0.18 -9.77 12.96
CA ASN A 86 -1.19 -9.84 14.02
C ASN A 86 -2.36 -10.78 13.60
N SER A 87 -2.76 -10.78 12.33
CA SER A 87 -3.81 -11.64 11.79
C SER A 87 -3.46 -13.13 11.81
N ASN A 88 -2.17 -13.47 11.79
CA ASN A 88 -1.70 -14.87 11.85
C ASN A 88 -1.47 -15.39 13.29
N GLN A 89 -1.86 -14.65 14.33
CA GLN A 89 -1.74 -15.09 15.73
C GLN A 89 -3.04 -15.66 16.34
N ASP A 90 -4.11 -15.78 15.55
CA ASP A 90 -5.39 -16.39 15.95
C ASP A 90 -5.63 -17.77 15.33
#